data_AF-A0A1V9GSB2-F1
#
_entry.id   AF-A0A1V9GSB2-F1
#
_cell.length_a   1.000
_cell.length_b   1.000
_cell.length_c   1.000
_cell.angle_alpha   90.00
_cell.angle_beta   90.00
_cell.angle_gamma   90.00
#
_symmetry.space_group_name_H-M   'P 1'
#
loop_
_entity.id
_entity.type
_entity.pdbx_description
1 polymer ?
#
loop_
_entity_poly.entity_id
_entity_poly.type
_entity_poly.pdbx_seq_one_letter_code
_entity_poly.pdbx_strand_id
1 'polypeptide(L)'
;MPKFCSECGSELREVGDFRPRWFIVYECTSGAPLHDFIAIGDSQRVFPLLPLSLGVKERLVGAEPSLITLAASRIQTIDYKTVSIVQFEHTLLGCYKETGSIGAAS
;
A
#
# COMPACT_ATOMS: atom_id res chain seq x y z
N MET A 1 -5.33 -15.27 -12.79
CA MET A 1 -4.88 -14.62 -14.04
C MET A 1 -3.62 -13.83 -13.71
N PRO A 2 -2.56 -13.90 -14.55
CA PRO A 2 -1.38 -13.07 -14.35
C PRO A 2 -1.76 -11.60 -14.42
N LYS A 3 -1.21 -10.78 -13.52
CA LYS A 3 -1.30 -9.32 -13.60
C LYS A 3 -0.06 -8.81 -14.32
N PHE A 4 -0.24 -7.77 -15.13
CA PHE A 4 0.84 -7.16 -15.90
C PHE A 4 1.06 -5.73 -15.43
N CYS A 5 2.31 -5.30 -15.41
CA CYS A 5 2.71 -3.94 -15.09
C CYS A 5 2.16 -2.97 -16.14
N SER A 6 1.46 -1.91 -15.72
CA SER A 6 0.94 -0.89 -16.62
C SER A 6 2.03 -0.10 -17.35
N GLU A 7 3.23 -0.02 -16.75
CA GLU A 7 4.32 0.81 -17.26
C GLU A 7 5.19 0.07 -18.30
N CYS A 8 5.43 -1.23 -18.13
CA CYS A 8 6.37 -1.99 -18.97
C CYS A 8 5.82 -3.32 -19.53
N GLY A 9 4.60 -3.72 -19.18
CA GLY A 9 3.96 -4.95 -19.66
C GLY A 9 4.52 -6.25 -19.10
N SER A 10 5.57 -6.21 -18.26
CA SER A 10 6.11 -7.41 -17.60
C SER A 10 5.16 -7.95 -16.55
N GLU A 11 5.32 -9.23 -16.18
CA GLU A 11 4.49 -9.87 -15.15
C GLU A 11 4.71 -9.23 -13.78
N LEU A 12 3.62 -9.18 -13.02
CA LEU A 12 3.60 -8.79 -11.61
C LEU A 12 3.60 -10.04 -10.73
N ARG A 13 4.51 -10.09 -9.76
CA ARG A 13 4.62 -11.17 -8.77
C ARG A 13 4.12 -10.69 -7.42
N GLU A 14 3.33 -11.52 -6.72
CA GLU A 14 2.89 -11.21 -5.36
C GLU A 14 4.04 -11.25 -4.36
N VAL A 15 4.07 -10.30 -3.45
CA VAL A 15 5.08 -10.18 -2.40
C VAL A 15 4.40 -10.27 -1.03
N GLY A 16 4.80 -11.25 -0.23
CA GLY A 16 4.25 -11.50 1.11
C GLY A 16 2.78 -11.91 1.11
N ASP A 17 2.23 -12.12 2.31
CA ASP A 17 0.79 -12.34 2.50
C ASP A 17 0.20 -11.25 3.40
N PHE A 18 -0.47 -10.29 2.76
CA PHE A 18 -1.11 -9.16 3.44
C PHE A 18 -2.64 -9.19 3.34
N ARG A 19 -3.20 -10.29 2.81
CA ARG A 19 -4.65 -10.44 2.62
C ARG A 19 -5.48 -10.29 3.89
N PRO A 20 -5.00 -10.69 5.10
CA PRO A 20 -5.72 -10.40 6.35
C PRO A 20 -5.93 -8.89 6.62
N ARG A 21 -5.21 -8.02 5.91
CA ARG A 21 -5.29 -6.56 5.97
C ARG A 21 -5.84 -5.95 4.67
N TRP A 22 -6.55 -6.73 3.87
CA TRP A 22 -7.31 -6.25 2.70
C TRP A 22 -6.46 -5.66 1.56
N PHE A 23 -5.17 -6.01 1.49
CA PHE A 23 -4.32 -5.63 0.36
C PHE A 23 -3.37 -6.74 -0.08
N ILE A 24 -2.88 -6.62 -1.33
CA ILE A 24 -1.85 -7.47 -1.93
C ILE A 24 -0.81 -6.55 -2.54
N VAL A 25 0.47 -6.84 -2.29
CA VAL A 25 1.60 -6.12 -2.90
C VAL A 25 2.11 -6.93 -4.07
N TYR A 26 2.41 -6.23 -5.16
CA TYR A 26 2.96 -6.78 -6.37
C TYR A 26 4.30 -6.10 -6.68
N GLU A 27 5.30 -6.89 -7.07
CA GLU A 27 6.53 -6.37 -7.66
C GLU A 27 6.58 -6.65 -9.16
N CYS A 28 7.15 -5.74 -9.92
CA CYS A 28 7.39 -5.95 -11.33
C CYS A 28 8.64 -6.78 -11.57
N THR A 29 8.50 -7.87 -12.32
CA THR A 29 9.60 -8.79 -12.67
C THR A 29 10.69 -8.17 -13.54
N SER A 30 10.44 -7.00 -14.16
CA SER A 30 11.48 -6.25 -14.88
C SER A 30 12.56 -5.67 -13.96
N GLY A 31 12.28 -5.52 -12.67
CA GLY A 31 13.17 -4.86 -11.71
C GLY A 31 13.27 -3.34 -11.86
N ALA A 32 12.45 -2.73 -12.72
CA ALA A 32 12.40 -1.28 -12.85
C ALA A 32 11.93 -0.61 -11.53
N PRO A 33 12.58 0.47 -11.09
CA PRO A 33 12.15 1.20 -9.89
C PRO A 33 10.76 1.81 -10.12
N LEU A 34 9.98 1.98 -9.05
CA LEU A 34 8.60 2.54 -9.08
C LEU A 34 7.55 1.68 -9.81
N HIS A 35 7.90 0.46 -10.23
CA HIS A 35 6.96 -0.46 -10.88
C HIS A 35 6.40 -1.49 -9.88
N ASP A 36 6.43 -1.17 -8.59
CA ASP A 36 5.74 -1.95 -7.56
C ASP A 36 4.32 -1.41 -7.38
N PHE A 37 3.38 -2.29 -7.07
CA PHE A 37 1.96 -1.93 -7.00
C PHE A 37 1.30 -2.53 -5.78
N ILE A 38 0.18 -1.92 -5.38
CA ILE A 38 -0.71 -2.43 -4.34
C ILE A 38 -2.13 -2.58 -4.91
N ALA A 39 -2.73 -3.74 -4.69
CA ALA A 39 -4.15 -3.96 -4.91
C ALA A 39 -4.84 -3.94 -3.56
N ILE A 40 -5.91 -3.15 -3.45
CA ILE A 40 -6.73 -3.07 -2.25
C ILE A 40 -8.08 -3.70 -2.55
N GLY A 41 -8.55 -4.55 -1.65
CA GLY A 41 -9.86 -5.15 -1.78
C GLY A 41 -10.30 -5.87 -0.52
N ASP A 42 -11.60 -5.79 -0.27
CA ASP A 42 -12.30 -6.56 0.75
C ASP A 42 -13.21 -7.61 0.10
N SER A 43 -14.08 -8.24 0.89
CA SER A 43 -15.02 -9.26 0.41
C SER A 43 -16.09 -8.73 -0.54
N GLN A 44 -16.28 -7.41 -0.64
CA GLN A 44 -17.32 -6.77 -1.44
C GLN A 44 -16.77 -5.92 -2.58
N ARG A 45 -15.52 -5.44 -2.49
CA ARG A 45 -14.97 -4.43 -3.39
C ARG A 45 -13.52 -4.71 -3.71
N VAL A 46 -13.16 -4.48 -4.97
CA VAL A 46 -11.78 -4.45 -5.44
C VAL A 46 -11.54 -3.09 -6.08
N PHE A 47 -10.53 -2.38 -5.60
CA PHE A 47 -10.13 -1.09 -6.13
C PHE A 47 -9.11 -1.26 -7.26
N PRO A 48 -8.93 -0.23 -8.12
CA PRO A 48 -7.87 -0.22 -9.11
C PRO A 48 -6.50 -0.49 -8.49
N LEU A 49 -5.62 -1.10 -9.29
CA LEU A 49 -4.22 -1.29 -8.90
C LEU A 49 -3.54 0.07 -8.78
N LEU A 50 -2.88 0.33 -7.66
CA LEU A 50 -2.21 1.60 -7.39
C LEU A 50 -0.68 1.42 -7.41
N PRO A 51 0.08 2.35 -7.99
CA PRO A 51 1.54 2.31 -7.91
C PRO A 51 2.01 2.60 -6.49
N LEU A 52 3.13 2.00 -6.10
CA LEU A 52 3.80 2.26 -4.83
C LEU A 52 4.97 3.24 -5.03
N SER A 53 5.14 4.12 -4.04
CA SER A 53 6.31 4.96 -3.92
C SER A 53 7.58 4.12 -3.68
N LEU A 54 8.73 4.64 -4.13
CA LEU A 54 10.03 4.00 -3.97
C LEU A 54 10.30 3.66 -2.50
N GLY A 55 10.77 2.45 -2.23
CA GLY A 55 11.14 2.00 -0.88
C GLY A 55 9.97 1.47 -0.05
N VAL A 56 8.71 1.67 -0.47
CA VAL A 56 7.54 1.24 0.32
C VAL A 56 7.47 -0.29 0.40
N LYS A 57 7.72 -1.01 -0.70
CA LYS A 57 7.77 -2.47 -0.72
C LYS A 57 8.86 -3.01 0.21
N GLU A 58 10.07 -2.47 0.13
CA GLU A 58 11.20 -2.89 0.95
C GLU A 58 10.90 -2.68 2.43
N ARG A 59 10.26 -1.55 2.77
CA ARG A 59 9.78 -1.27 4.13
C ARG A 59 8.71 -2.26 4.57
N LEU A 60 7.75 -2.60 3.71
CA LEU A 60 6.71 -3.59 4.00
C LEU A 60 7.28 -4.98 4.30
N VAL A 61 8.23 -5.45 3.48
CA VAL A 61 8.83 -6.79 3.63
C VAL A 61 9.62 -6.91 4.93
N GLY A 62 10.24 -5.82 5.39
CA GLY A 62 11.00 -5.78 6.65
C GLY A 62 10.23 -5.24 7.87
N ALA A 63 8.95 -4.88 7.73
CA ALA A 63 8.20 -4.25 8.81
C ALA A 63 7.65 -5.26 9.82
N GLU A 64 7.66 -4.86 11.09
CA GLU A 64 6.95 -5.57 12.15
C GLU A 64 5.44 -5.61 11.89
N PRO A 65 4.72 -6.69 12.28
CA PRO A 65 3.29 -6.83 12.04
C PRO A 65 2.43 -5.68 12.56
N SER A 66 2.84 -5.02 13.65
CA SER A 66 2.15 -3.87 14.24
C SER A 66 2.22 -2.63 13.35
N LEU A 67 3.38 -2.37 12.73
CA LEU A 67 3.55 -1.28 11.78
C LEU A 67 2.72 -1.50 10.51
N ILE A 68 2.70 -2.74 10.00
CA ILE A 68 1.89 -3.10 8.83
C ILE A 68 0.41 -2.89 9.13
N THR A 69 -0.06 -3.32 10.32
CA THR A 69 -1.45 -3.08 10.75
C THR A 69 -1.76 -1.59 10.88
N LEU A 70 -0.84 -0.80 11.45
CA LEU A 70 -1.01 0.64 11.55
C LEU A 70 -1.11 1.28 10.16
N ALA A 71 -0.19 0.96 9.24
CA ALA A 71 -0.22 1.47 7.88
C ALA A 71 -1.53 1.11 7.16
N ALA A 72 -1.96 -0.17 7.26
CA ALA A 72 -3.21 -0.64 6.65
C ALA A 72 -4.43 0.14 7.14
N SER A 73 -4.48 0.52 8.43
CA SER A 73 -5.58 1.33 8.98
C SER A 73 -5.63 2.77 8.45
N ARG A 74 -4.59 3.21 7.71
CA ARG A 74 -4.52 4.53 7.06
C ARG A 74 -4.96 4.51 5.61
N ILE A 75 -5.30 3.35 5.06
CA ILE A 75 -5.93 3.27 3.74
C ILE A 75 -7.33 3.85 3.85
N GLN A 76 -7.66 4.84 3.02
CA GLN A 76 -8.94 5.55 3.07
C GLN A 76 -9.68 5.48 1.74
N THR A 77 -10.96 5.13 1.79
CA THR A 77 -11.86 5.21 0.64
C THR A 77 -12.25 6.67 0.40
N ILE A 78 -11.88 7.24 -0.75
CA ILE A 78 -12.25 8.61 -1.13
C ILE A 78 -13.67 8.62 -1.71
N ASP A 79 -13.98 7.64 -2.56
CA ASP A 79 -15.31 7.43 -3.14
C ASP A 79 -15.54 5.92 -3.43
N TYR A 80 -16.65 5.59 -4.10
CA TYR A 80 -17.04 4.20 -4.37
C TYR A 80 -16.10 3.42 -5.31
N LYS A 81 -15.15 4.09 -6.00
CA LYS A 81 -14.16 3.51 -6.92
C LYS A 81 -12.72 3.92 -6.62
N THR A 82 -12.49 4.85 -5.71
CA THR A 82 -11.17 5.42 -5.45
C THR A 82 -10.76 5.24 -3.98
N VAL A 83 -9.53 4.78 -3.81
CA VAL A 83 -8.86 4.61 -2.51
C VAL A 83 -7.56 5.41 -2.48
N SER A 84 -7.24 6.02 -1.34
CA SER A 84 -6.01 6.73 -1.07
C SER A 84 -5.08 5.89 -0.21
N ILE A 85 -3.81 5.81 -0.62
CA ILE A 85 -2.73 5.10 0.09
C ILE A 85 -1.65 6.05 0.62
N VAL A 86 -1.80 7.36 0.47
CA VAL A 86 -0.75 8.33 0.83
C VAL A 86 -0.34 8.20 2.30
N GLN A 87 -1.31 8.12 3.21
CA GLN A 87 -1.01 7.97 4.64
C GLN A 87 -0.47 6.57 4.99
N PHE A 88 -0.84 5.54 4.23
CA PHE A 88 -0.26 4.21 4.32
C PHE A 88 1.24 4.24 4.00
N GLU A 89 1.62 4.86 2.88
CA GLU A 89 3.02 4.99 2.46
C GLU A 89 3.82 5.85 3.44
N HIS A 90 3.27 6.99 3.88
CA HIS A 90 3.94 7.85 4.87
C HIS A 90 4.18 7.14 6.21
N THR A 91 3.28 6.26 6.63
CA THR A 91 3.45 5.46 7.84
C THR A 91 4.64 4.51 7.70
N LEU A 92 4.76 3.83 6.56
CA LEU A 92 5.85 2.88 6.30
C LEU A 92 7.20 3.57 6.10
N LEU A 93 7.21 4.74 5.47
CA LEU A 93 8.42 5.52 5.24
C LEU A 93 8.86 6.35 6.46
N GLY A 94 8.06 6.37 7.54
CA GLY A 94 8.33 7.20 8.71
C GLY A 94 8.15 8.71 8.47
N CYS A 95 7.52 9.08 7.36
CA CYS A 95 7.19 10.48 7.03
C CYS A 95 5.85 10.91 7.64
N TYR A 96 5.20 10.03 8.39
CA TYR A 96 3.95 10.31 9.08
C TYR A 96 4.16 11.33 10.20
N LYS A 97 3.37 12.40 10.16
CA LYS A 97 3.16 13.29 11.31
C LYS A 97 1.88 12.85 12.00
N GLU A 98 1.93 12.57 13.30
CA GLU A 98 0.72 12.44 14.10
C GLU A 98 -0.07 13.75 14.01
N THR A 99 -1.19 13.73 13.29
CA THR A 99 -2.21 14.77 13.43
C THR A 99 -2.96 14.47 14.72
N GLY A 100 -2.35 14.78 15.86
CA GLY A 100 -2.85 14.39 17.17
C GLY A 100 -2.27 15.20 18.32
N SER A 101 -2.35 16.55 18.26
CA SER A 101 -2.35 17.42 19.45
C SER A 101 -2.61 18.89 19.08
N ILE A 102 -3.78 19.19 18.52
CA ILE A 102 -4.31 20.55 18.67
C ILE A 102 -5.05 20.58 20.02
N GLY A 103 -4.29 20.93 21.07
CA GLY A 103 -4.78 21.59 22.28
C GLY A 103 -5.85 20.88 23.12
N ALA A 104 -5.46 19.89 23.92
CA ALA A 104 -6.01 19.74 25.26
C ALA A 104 -5.03 20.40 26.24
N ALA A 105 -5.07 21.73 26.30
CA ALA A 105 -4.52 22.48 27.42
C ALA A 105 -5.73 22.96 28.23
N SER A 106 -5.95 22.28 29.35
CA SER A 106 -6.85 22.71 30.42
C SER A 106 -6.36 23.98 31.09
#